data_AF-A0A5J6Z9A7-F1
#
_entry.id   AF-A0A5J6Z9A7-F1
#
_cell.length_a   1.000
_cell.length_b   1.000
_cell.length_c   1.000
_cell.angle_alpha   90.00
_cell.angle_beta   90.00
_cell.angle_gamma   90.00
#
_symmetry.space_group_name_H-M   'P 1'
#
loop_
_entity.id
_entity.type
_entity.pdbx_description
1 polymer ?
#
loop_
_entity_poly.entity_id
_entity_poly.type
_entity_poly.pdbx_seq_one_letter_code
_entity_poly.pdbx_strand_id
1 'polypeptide(L)'
;MTSGAKLFYGIAVFLGIVTTVYIIATSMVKDPGSLMGLEWAGTTGLVMSTLLALMLAGYLHLTDNKTDISPADWEEAEIVDGSGVLGFFSASSIWPLVMTIAITIMAFGLAFWHLWLVVFGAVILIWSGTMLNLQYGLPPEKH
;
A
#
# COMPACT_ATOMS: atom_id res chain seq x y z
N MET A 1 4.29 14.65 13.32
CA MET A 1 3.15 14.02 12.60
C MET A 1 2.23 13.17 13.50
N THR A 2 2.03 13.50 14.79
CA THR A 2 1.19 12.67 15.71
C THR A 2 -0.23 12.44 15.20
N SER A 3 -0.77 13.36 14.42
CA SER A 3 -2.12 13.28 13.83
C SER A 3 -2.27 12.11 12.86
N GLY A 4 -1.22 11.77 12.09
CA GLY A 4 -1.26 10.67 11.13
C GLY A 4 -1.40 9.31 11.80
N ALA A 5 -0.60 9.05 12.85
CA ALA A 5 -0.70 7.82 13.62
C ALA A 5 -2.06 7.70 14.34
N LYS A 6 -2.53 8.79 14.97
CA LYS A 6 -3.83 8.84 15.67
C LYS A 6 -4.99 8.53 14.72
N LEU A 7 -4.96 9.05 13.48
CA LEU A 7 -5.97 8.76 12.46
C LEU A 7 -6.07 7.26 12.18
N PHE A 8 -4.94 6.59 11.93
CA PHE A 8 -4.94 5.15 11.63
C PHE A 8 -5.29 4.30 12.85
N TYR A 9 -4.91 4.70 14.07
CA TYR A 9 -5.41 4.06 15.28
C TYR A 9 -6.94 4.18 15.42
N GLY A 10 -7.50 5.35 15.11
CA GLY A 10 -8.96 5.55 15.10
C GLY A 10 -9.66 4.63 14.09
N ILE A 11 -9.13 4.55 12.87
CA ILE A 11 -9.64 3.64 11.83
C ILE A 11 -9.52 2.18 12.28
N ALA A 12 -8.39 1.78 12.84
CA ALA A 12 -8.17 0.42 13.34
C ALA A 12 -9.15 0.04 14.45
N VAL A 13 -9.42 0.95 15.40
CA VAL A 13 -10.41 0.72 16.46
C VAL A 13 -11.80 0.55 15.86
N PHE A 14 -12.21 1.44 14.94
CA PHE A 14 -13.50 1.32 14.26
C PHE A 14 -13.63 -0.01 13.51
N LEU A 15 -12.65 -0.35 12.67
CA LEU A 15 -12.65 -1.59 11.91
C LEU A 15 -12.61 -2.82 12.82
N GLY A 16 -11.88 -2.78 13.94
CA GLY A 16 -11.84 -3.87 14.92
C GLY A 16 -13.19 -4.10 15.61
N ILE A 17 -13.89 -3.01 15.97
CA ILE A 17 -15.26 -3.07 16.50
C ILE A 17 -16.20 -3.65 15.45
N VAL A 18 -16.19 -3.11 14.22
CA VAL A 18 -17.03 -3.61 13.12
C VAL A 18 -16.74 -5.07 12.83
N THR A 19 -15.48 -5.49 12.82
CA THR A 19 -15.06 -6.89 12.62
C THR A 19 -15.66 -7.79 13.70
N THR A 20 -15.58 -7.38 14.97
CA THR A 20 -16.11 -8.15 16.09
C THR A 20 -17.64 -8.25 16.03
N VAL A 21 -18.32 -7.13 15.78
CA VAL A 21 -19.78 -7.10 15.59
C VAL A 21 -20.19 -7.99 14.41
N TYR A 22 -19.44 -7.96 13.31
CA TYR A 22 -19.72 -8.73 12.10
C TYR A 22 -19.58 -10.24 12.35
N ILE A 23 -18.50 -10.67 13.01
CA ILE A 23 -18.28 -12.07 13.41
C ILE A 23 -19.44 -12.57 14.28
N ILE A 24 -19.85 -11.78 15.28
CA ILE A 24 -20.96 -12.14 16.17
C ILE A 24 -22.29 -12.19 15.39
N ALA A 25 -22.60 -11.16 14.61
CA ALA A 25 -23.84 -11.09 13.87
C ALA A 25 -23.97 -12.24 12.86
N THR A 26 -22.93 -12.50 12.07
CA THR A 26 -22.96 -13.54 11.03
C THR A 26 -22.86 -14.96 11.58
N SER A 27 -22.31 -15.15 12.77
CA SER A 27 -22.34 -16.45 13.45
C SER A 27 -23.71 -16.80 14.04
N MET A 28 -24.53 -15.79 14.38
CA MET A 28 -25.87 -15.98 14.93
C MET A 28 -26.98 -16.05 13.88
N VAL A 29 -26.71 -15.58 12.65
CA VAL A 29 -27.67 -15.64 11.55
C VAL A 29 -27.64 -17.02 10.89
N LYS A 30 -28.81 -17.68 10.85
CA LYS A 30 -28.99 -18.93 10.10
C LYS A 30 -29.20 -18.60 8.63
N ASP A 31 -28.11 -18.62 7.87
CA ASP A 31 -28.14 -18.48 6.42
C ASP A 31 -28.20 -19.88 5.75
N PRO A 32 -29.23 -20.20 4.96
CA PRO A 32 -29.31 -21.45 4.20
C PRO A 32 -28.13 -21.67 3.23
N GLY A 33 -27.44 -20.60 2.83
CA GLY A 33 -26.26 -20.64 1.96
C GLY A 33 -24.92 -20.81 2.69
N SER A 34 -24.89 -20.74 4.03
CA SER A 34 -23.66 -20.89 4.81
C SER A 34 -23.44 -22.35 5.22
N LEU A 35 -22.38 -22.95 4.68
CA LEU A 35 -22.00 -24.35 4.97
C LEU A 35 -21.45 -24.54 6.39
N MET A 36 -20.88 -23.50 7.02
CA MET A 36 -20.09 -23.63 8.26
C MET A 36 -20.56 -22.74 9.42
N GLY A 37 -21.58 -21.89 9.22
CA GLY A 37 -21.81 -20.76 10.12
C GLY A 37 -20.66 -19.76 10.05
N LEU A 38 -20.95 -18.48 10.31
CA LEU A 38 -20.07 -17.34 10.03
C LEU A 38 -19.80 -17.11 8.52
N GLU A 39 -19.83 -15.85 8.11
CA GLU A 39 -19.54 -15.43 6.75
C GLU A 39 -18.04 -15.13 6.63
N TRP A 40 -17.30 -16.07 6.04
CA TRP A 40 -15.83 -16.05 6.05
C TRP A 40 -15.20 -15.02 5.12
N ALA A 41 -15.84 -14.70 3.98
CA ALA A 41 -15.28 -13.77 3.01
C ALA A 41 -15.21 -12.34 3.57
N GLY A 42 -16.33 -11.82 4.08
CA GLY A 42 -16.37 -10.51 4.75
C GLY A 42 -15.56 -10.49 6.03
N THR A 43 -15.64 -11.54 6.86
CA THR A 43 -14.83 -11.63 8.09
C THR A 43 -13.34 -11.51 7.80
N THR A 44 -12.83 -12.26 6.81
CA THR A 44 -11.41 -12.21 6.43
C THR A 44 -11.02 -10.83 5.93
N GLY A 45 -11.85 -10.21 5.08
CA GLY A 45 -11.60 -8.86 4.57
C GLY A 45 -11.54 -7.80 5.68
N LEU A 46 -12.45 -7.87 6.66
CA LEU A 46 -12.51 -6.95 7.80
C LEU A 46 -11.31 -7.13 8.76
N VAL A 47 -10.93 -8.38 9.05
CA VAL A 47 -9.73 -8.67 9.86
C VAL A 47 -8.48 -8.14 9.17
N MET A 48 -8.29 -8.43 7.88
CA MET A 48 -7.13 -7.94 7.12
C MET A 48 -7.09 -6.41 7.04
N SER A 49 -8.23 -5.76 6.88
CA SER A 49 -8.33 -4.29 6.87
C SER A 49 -7.96 -3.69 8.23
N THR A 50 -8.41 -4.31 9.32
CA THR A 50 -8.04 -3.91 10.69
C THR A 50 -6.53 -4.05 10.91
N LEU A 51 -5.93 -5.18 10.50
CA LEU A 51 -4.50 -5.41 10.62
C LEU A 51 -3.68 -4.44 9.76
N LEU A 52 -4.14 -4.11 8.55
CA LEU A 52 -3.51 -3.11 7.69
C LEU A 52 -3.52 -1.73 8.36
N ALA A 53 -4.66 -1.30 8.91
CA ALA A 53 -4.75 -0.03 9.61
C ALA A 53 -3.85 0.00 10.85
N LEU A 54 -3.78 -1.08 11.62
CA LEU A 54 -2.86 -1.22 12.76
C LEU A 54 -1.40 -1.17 12.33
N MET A 55 -1.03 -1.82 11.23
CA MET A 55 0.32 -1.81 10.69
C MET A 55 0.75 -0.38 10.32
N LEU A 56 -0.12 0.35 9.61
CA LEU A 56 0.12 1.75 9.24
C LEU A 56 0.20 2.65 10.47
N ALA A 57 -0.71 2.49 11.44
CA ALA A 57 -0.70 3.23 12.69
C ALA A 57 0.61 3.02 13.46
N GLY A 58 1.04 1.75 13.61
CA GLY A 58 2.27 1.38 14.30
C GLY A 58 3.50 1.94 13.59
N TYR A 59 3.58 1.82 12.27
CA TYR A 59 4.69 2.37 11.49
C TYR A 59 4.81 3.90 11.66
N LEU A 60 3.71 4.63 11.52
CA LEU A 60 3.69 6.08 11.66
C LEU A 60 4.01 6.50 13.10
N HIS A 61 3.46 5.82 14.11
CA HIS A 61 3.76 6.08 15.51
C HIS A 61 5.26 5.92 15.83
N LEU A 62 5.87 4.84 15.35
CA LEU A 62 7.30 4.59 15.55
C LEU A 62 8.20 5.59 14.82
N THR A 63 7.73 6.13 13.69
CA THR A 63 8.44 7.15 12.91
C THR A 63 8.35 8.51 13.60
N ASP A 64 7.16 8.87 14.05
CA ASP A 64 6.88 10.13 14.75
C ASP A 64 7.65 10.22 16.08
N ASN A 65 7.73 9.13 16.85
CA ASN A 65 8.52 9.10 18.09
C ASN A 65 10.04 9.27 17.88
N LYS A 66 10.53 9.15 16.64
CA LYS A 66 11.96 9.26 16.29
C LYS A 66 12.28 10.52 15.50
N THR A 67 11.29 11.36 15.24
CA THR A 67 11.45 12.56 14.40
C THR A 67 10.99 13.78 15.19
N ASP A 68 11.71 14.89 15.06
CA ASP A 68 11.30 16.15 15.66
C ASP A 68 10.07 16.74 14.96
N ILE A 69 9.48 17.78 15.57
CA ILE A 69 8.32 18.48 14.99
C ILE A 69 8.74 19.11 13.67
N SER A 70 8.10 18.68 12.58
CA SER A 70 8.30 19.24 11.25
C SER A 70 7.66 20.63 11.15
N PRO A 71 8.20 21.58 10.35
CA PRO A 71 7.52 22.84 10.05
C PRO A 71 6.07 22.64 9.55
N ALA A 72 5.79 21.52 8.86
CA ALA A 72 4.44 21.18 8.42
C ALA A 72 3.46 20.82 9.55
N ASP A 73 3.97 20.47 10.72
CA ASP A 73 3.20 20.14 11.93
C ASP A 73 3.21 21.28 12.97
N TRP A 74 3.81 22.43 12.65
CA TRP A 74 3.95 23.57 13.56
C TRP A 74 3.00 24.71 13.16
N GLU A 75 2.10 25.10 14.07
CA GLU A 75 1.03 26.05 13.79
C GLU A 75 1.54 27.47 13.49
N GLU A 76 2.69 27.85 14.07
CA GLU A 76 3.32 29.17 13.88
C GLU A 76 4.49 29.12 12.87
N ALA A 77 4.55 28.09 12.00
CA ALA A 77 5.63 27.96 11.03
C ALA A 77 5.57 29.05 9.96
N GLU A 78 6.71 29.65 9.67
CA GLU A 78 6.87 30.56 8.55
C GLU A 78 7.26 29.80 7.27
N ILE A 79 7.03 30.41 6.10
CA ILE A 79 7.39 29.82 4.80
C ILE A 79 8.89 29.52 4.73
N VAL A 80 9.72 30.33 5.40
CA VAL A 80 11.17 30.15 5.43
C VAL A 80 11.61 28.92 6.23
N ASP A 81 10.78 28.43 7.17
CA ASP A 81 11.11 27.23 7.96
C ASP A 81 11.08 25.95 7.11
N GLY A 82 10.30 25.96 6.02
CA GLY A 82 10.31 24.92 4.99
C GLY A 82 11.34 25.14 3.88
N SER A 83 12.19 26.18 3.97
CA SER A 83 13.17 26.48 2.95
C SER A 83 14.34 25.49 3.01
N GLY A 84 14.57 24.80 1.89
CA GLY A 84 15.59 23.76 1.81
C GLY A 84 15.45 22.95 0.54
N VAL A 85 16.39 22.04 0.32
CA VAL A 85 16.30 21.07 -0.77
C VAL A 85 15.37 19.94 -0.32
N LEU A 86 14.20 19.81 -0.97
CA LEU A 86 13.19 18.78 -0.64
C LEU A 86 13.72 17.35 -0.81
N GLY A 87 14.64 17.14 -1.75
CA GLY A 87 15.20 15.84 -2.09
C GLY A 87 15.34 15.66 -3.60
N PHE A 88 15.58 14.42 -4.01
CA PHE A 88 15.66 14.05 -5.41
C PHE A 88 14.27 13.73 -5.98
N PHE A 89 13.95 14.29 -7.14
CA PHE A 89 12.75 13.96 -7.91
C PHE A 89 13.15 13.59 -9.33
N SER A 90 12.65 12.45 -9.81
CA SER A 90 12.78 12.03 -11.20
C SER A 90 12.05 13.04 -12.11
N ALA A 91 12.78 13.80 -12.92
CA ALA A 91 12.18 14.70 -13.92
C ALA A 91 11.37 13.94 -14.98
N SER A 92 11.83 12.74 -15.37
CA SER A 92 11.09 11.83 -16.23
C SER A 92 11.57 10.39 -16.04
N SER A 93 10.62 9.45 -16.16
CA SER A 93 10.92 8.02 -16.15
C SER A 93 9.88 7.28 -17.00
N ILE A 94 10.36 6.47 -17.94
CA ILE A 94 9.49 5.63 -18.78
C ILE A 94 9.10 4.33 -18.09
N TRP A 95 9.88 3.90 -17.09
CA TRP A 95 9.75 2.58 -16.49
C TRP A 95 8.40 2.31 -15.80
N PRO A 96 7.74 3.28 -15.12
CA PRO A 96 6.39 3.06 -14.59
C PRO A 96 5.36 2.72 -15.68
N LEU A 97 5.50 3.31 -16.88
CA LEU A 97 4.63 2.98 -18.02
C LEU A 97 4.92 1.56 -18.52
N VAL A 98 6.19 1.17 -18.63
CA VAL A 98 6.59 -0.20 -19.02
C VAL A 98 6.06 -1.23 -18.03
N MET A 99 6.14 -0.96 -16.72
CA MET A 99 5.58 -1.82 -15.67
C MET A 99 4.05 -1.94 -15.80
N THR A 100 3.36 -0.84 -16.12
CA THR A 100 1.90 -0.84 -16.35
C THR A 100 1.54 -1.74 -17.55
N ILE A 101 2.30 -1.65 -18.65
CA ILE A 101 2.11 -2.51 -19.82
C ILE A 101 2.38 -3.98 -19.46
N ALA A 102 3.41 -4.26 -18.67
CA ALA A 102 3.74 -5.61 -18.23
C ALA A 102 2.59 -6.25 -17.43
N ILE A 103 2.05 -5.53 -16.44
CA ILE A 103 0.88 -5.97 -15.66
C ILE A 103 -0.34 -6.16 -16.57
N THR A 104 -0.55 -5.26 -17.53
CA THR A 104 -1.64 -5.38 -18.50
C THR A 104 -1.53 -6.67 -19.31
N ILE A 105 -0.34 -6.99 -19.83
CA ILE A 105 -0.07 -8.25 -20.54
C ILE A 105 -0.37 -9.47 -19.65
N MET A 106 0.05 -9.44 -18.38
CA MET A 106 -0.25 -10.52 -17.44
C MET A 106 -1.76 -10.68 -17.21
N ALA A 107 -2.48 -9.57 -17.03
CA ALA A 107 -3.93 -9.57 -16.85
C ALA A 107 -4.65 -10.13 -18.10
N PHE A 108 -4.23 -9.75 -19.30
CA PHE A 108 -4.72 -10.36 -20.56
C PHE A 108 -4.42 -11.86 -20.62
N GLY A 109 -3.22 -12.29 -20.24
CA GLY A 109 -2.85 -13.69 -20.16
C GLY A 109 -3.79 -14.49 -19.24
N LEU A 110 -4.12 -13.95 -18.07
CA LEU A 110 -5.07 -14.58 -17.15
C LEU A 110 -6.50 -14.58 -17.69
N ALA A 111 -6.96 -13.46 -18.26
CA ALA A 111 -8.33 -13.32 -18.76
C ALA A 111 -8.66 -14.30 -19.89
N PHE A 112 -7.69 -14.60 -20.77
CA PHE A 112 -7.85 -15.50 -21.92
C PHE A 112 -7.20 -16.89 -21.73
N TRP A 113 -6.78 -17.23 -20.51
CA TRP A 113 -6.13 -18.52 -20.20
C TRP A 113 -4.83 -18.81 -21.00
N HIS A 114 -4.10 -17.76 -21.34
CA HIS A 114 -2.81 -17.84 -22.01
C HIS A 114 -1.67 -17.67 -21.01
N LEU A 115 -1.33 -18.74 -20.29
CA LEU A 115 -0.32 -18.71 -19.20
C LEU A 115 1.08 -18.27 -19.67
N TRP A 116 1.42 -18.48 -20.94
CA TRP A 116 2.69 -18.01 -21.50
C TRP A 116 2.78 -16.47 -21.54
N LEU A 117 1.66 -15.76 -21.75
CA LEU A 117 1.60 -14.29 -21.65
C LEU A 117 1.79 -13.82 -20.21
N VAL A 118 1.33 -14.60 -19.23
CA VAL A 118 1.53 -14.29 -17.81
C VAL A 118 3.03 -14.36 -17.47
N VAL A 119 3.72 -15.43 -17.90
CA VAL A 119 5.17 -15.55 -17.70
C VAL A 119 5.92 -14.45 -18.44
N PHE A 120 5.53 -14.15 -19.68
CA PHE A 120 6.14 -13.09 -20.49
C PHE A 120 5.99 -11.71 -19.82
N GLY A 121 4.78 -11.36 -19.38
CA GLY A 121 4.54 -10.12 -18.65
C GLY A 121 5.30 -10.05 -17.33
N ALA A 122 5.42 -11.17 -16.60
CA ALA A 122 6.21 -11.23 -15.36
C ALA A 122 7.70 -10.96 -15.61
N VAL A 123 8.28 -11.49 -16.70
CA VAL A 123 9.67 -11.21 -17.09
C VAL A 123 9.85 -9.72 -17.38
N ILE A 124 8.94 -9.11 -18.15
CA ILE A 124 8.99 -7.66 -18.44
C ILE A 124 8.86 -6.85 -17.14
N LEU A 125 7.98 -7.25 -16.23
CA LEU A 125 7.76 -6.56 -14.96
C LEU A 125 9.01 -6.58 -14.08
N ILE A 126 9.65 -7.75 -13.92
CA ILE A 126 10.89 -7.88 -13.16
C ILE A 126 12.00 -7.06 -13.79
N TRP A 127 12.16 -7.14 -15.11
CA TRP A 127 13.19 -6.39 -15.83
C TRP A 127 12.98 -4.87 -15.72
N SER A 128 11.77 -4.37 -15.98
CA SER A 128 11.45 -2.95 -15.87
C SER A 128 11.53 -2.42 -14.44
N GLY A 129 11.13 -3.21 -13.44
CA GLY A 129 11.33 -2.87 -12.03
C GLY A 129 12.82 -2.77 -11.65
N THR A 130 13.65 -3.66 -12.19
CA THR A 130 15.11 -3.61 -12.01
C THR A 130 15.69 -2.35 -12.66
N MET A 131 15.26 -2.02 -13.88
CA MET A 131 15.72 -0.82 -14.58
C MET A 131 15.27 0.48 -13.91
N LEU A 132 14.05 0.52 -13.36
CA LEU A 132 13.58 1.65 -12.56
C LEU A 132 14.47 1.86 -11.33
N ASN A 133 14.82 0.77 -10.62
CA ASN A 133 15.71 0.84 -9.46
C ASN A 133 17.11 1.36 -9.82
N LEU A 134 17.64 0.95 -10.97
CA LEU A 134 18.99 1.30 -11.42
C LEU A 134 19.06 2.65 -12.15
N GLN A 135 17.92 3.26 -12.52
CA GLN A 135 17.86 4.42 -13.43
C GLN A 135 18.79 5.57 -13.05
N TYR A 136 18.98 5.83 -11.75
CA TYR A 136 19.81 6.93 -11.24
C TYR A 136 21.08 6.45 -10.51
N GLY A 137 21.35 5.15 -10.53
CA GLY A 137 22.50 4.54 -9.86
C GLY A 137 23.57 3.98 -10.81
N LEU A 138 23.32 3.95 -12.12
CA LEU A 138 24.28 3.41 -13.08
C LEU A 138 25.42 4.42 -13.36
N PRO A 139 26.69 3.99 -13.29
CA PRO A 139 27.81 4.83 -13.67
C PRO A 139 27.82 5.06 -15.19
N PRO A 140 28.48 6.13 -15.68
CA PRO A 140 28.71 6.32 -17.10
C PRO A 140 29.35 5.09 -17.74
N GLU A 141 28.97 4.81 -18.99
CA GLU A 141 29.64 3.78 -19.77
C GLU A 141 31.13 4.14 -19.93
N LYS A 142 31.99 3.12 -19.83
CA LYS A 142 33.45 3.32 -19.78
C LYS A 142 34.06 3.68 -21.15
N HIS A 143 33.26 3.68 -22.21
CA HIS A 143 33.70 3.78 -23.61
C HIS A 143 32.75 4.63 -24.40
#